data_AF-A0A1S7TQK9-F1
#
_entry.id   AF-A0A1S7TQK9-F1
#
_cell.length_a   1.000
_cell.length_b   1.000
_cell.length_c   1.000
_cell.angle_alpha   90.00
_cell.angle_beta   90.00
_cell.angle_gamma   90.00
#
_symmetry.space_group_name_H-M   'P 1'
#
loop_
_entity.id
_entity.type
_entity.pdbx_description
1 polymer ?
#
loop_
_entity_poly.entity_id
_entity_poly.type
_entity_poly.pdbx_seq_one_letter_code
_entity_poly.pdbx_strand_id
1 'polypeptide(L)'
;MTVFVCRSCRDEADPNAEPRPGSRLADAVIAKAEETGVTVRSVNCLANCKRGLSAVLRSANGWSYVFGGLTTGDVEDLLTGARLLAAAPDGLMPWRGRPEPLKRGMVARIPPFDFTEERS
;
A
#
# COMPACT_ATOMS: atom_id res chain seq x y z
N MET A 1 7.13 9.93 -2.68
CA MET A 1 6.41 8.71 -2.28
C MET A 1 5.14 8.60 -3.10
N THR A 2 4.78 7.40 -3.55
CA THR A 2 3.46 7.14 -4.16
C THR A 2 2.80 5.93 -3.52
N VAL A 3 1.52 6.05 -3.17
CA VAL A 3 0.66 4.92 -2.79
C VAL A 3 -0.10 4.46 -4.02
N PHE A 4 0.02 3.18 -4.37
CA PHE A 4 -0.80 2.55 -5.41
C PHE A 4 -1.85 1.66 -4.78
N VAL A 5 -3.14 1.86 -5.09
CA VAL A 5 -4.23 1.00 -4.61
C VAL A 5 -4.78 0.17 -5.76
N CYS A 6 -4.92 -1.14 -5.57
CA CYS A 6 -5.48 -2.03 -6.58
C CYS A 6 -7.00 -1.84 -6.70
N ARG A 7 -7.44 -1.14 -7.76
CA ARG A 7 -8.87 -0.82 -7.93
C ARG A 7 -9.74 -2.01 -8.34
N SER A 8 -9.14 -3.08 -8.87
CA SER A 8 -9.89 -4.25 -9.35
C SER A 8 -10.09 -5.34 -8.30
N CYS A 9 -9.52 -5.20 -7.09
CA CYS A 9 -9.70 -6.16 -6.00
C CYS A 9 -11.19 -6.38 -5.71
N ARG A 10 -11.54 -7.65 -5.59
CA ARG A 10 -12.91 -8.13 -5.31
C ARG A 10 -12.98 -8.66 -3.88
N ASP A 11 -14.19 -8.70 -3.35
CA ASP A 11 -14.49 -9.43 -2.13
C ASP A 11 -14.55 -10.93 -2.46
N GLU A 12 -14.10 -11.79 -1.56
CA GLU A 12 -14.18 -13.25 -1.75
C GLU A 12 -15.60 -13.77 -1.52
N ALA A 13 -16.33 -13.18 -0.58
CA ALA A 13 -17.71 -13.53 -0.26
C ALA A 13 -18.69 -13.03 -1.32
N ASP A 14 -18.40 -11.88 -1.94
CA ASP A 14 -19.18 -11.38 -3.09
C ASP A 14 -18.27 -10.83 -4.21
N PRO A 15 -17.78 -11.71 -5.10
CA PRO A 15 -16.90 -11.32 -6.19
C PRO A 15 -17.54 -10.37 -7.22
N ASN A 16 -18.86 -10.35 -7.33
CA ASN A 16 -19.59 -9.61 -8.34
C ASN A 16 -20.17 -8.27 -7.82
N ALA A 17 -20.01 -7.99 -6.53
CA ALA A 17 -20.40 -6.71 -5.94
C ALA A 17 -19.76 -5.51 -6.67
N GLU A 18 -20.60 -4.55 -7.01
CA GLU A 18 -20.20 -3.25 -7.55
C GLU A 18 -20.75 -2.11 -6.67
N PRO A 19 -19.99 -1.01 -6.45
CA PRO A 19 -18.61 -0.83 -6.89
C PRO A 19 -17.67 -1.79 -6.14
N ARG A 20 -16.65 -2.31 -6.84
CA ARG A 20 -15.67 -3.22 -6.22
C ARG A 20 -15.05 -2.62 -4.95
N PRO A 21 -14.79 -3.42 -3.91
CA PRO A 21 -14.17 -2.92 -2.68
C PRO A 21 -12.78 -2.31 -2.92
N GLY A 22 -12.02 -2.83 -3.89
CA GLY A 22 -10.76 -2.21 -4.33
C GLY A 22 -10.93 -0.79 -4.88
N SER A 23 -11.99 -0.54 -5.65
CA SER A 23 -12.31 0.81 -6.16
C SER A 23 -12.71 1.73 -5.02
N ARG A 24 -13.58 1.28 -4.10
CA ARG A 24 -13.98 2.05 -2.94
C ARG A 24 -12.78 2.47 -2.08
N LEU A 25 -11.86 1.54 -1.81
CA LEU A 25 -10.63 1.85 -1.09
C LEU A 25 -9.76 2.85 -1.86
N ALA A 26 -9.58 2.67 -3.17
CA ALA A 26 -8.77 3.59 -3.97
C ALA A 26 -9.34 5.01 -3.93
N ASP A 27 -10.65 5.17 -4.15
CA ASP A 27 -11.32 6.46 -4.17
C ASP A 27 -11.25 7.14 -2.79
N ALA A 28 -11.47 6.38 -1.71
CA ALA A 28 -11.38 6.88 -0.34
C ALA A 28 -9.96 7.35 0.03
N VAL A 29 -8.93 6.59 -0.35
CA VAL A 29 -7.53 6.96 -0.09
C VAL A 29 -7.11 8.16 -0.92
N ILE A 30 -7.57 8.27 -2.18
CA ILE A 30 -7.31 9.44 -3.03
C ILE A 30 -7.93 10.69 -2.41
N ALA A 31 -9.22 10.64 -2.06
CA ALA A 31 -9.93 11.77 -1.45
C ALA A 31 -9.26 12.22 -0.15
N LYS A 32 -8.93 11.27 0.74
CA LYS A 32 -8.28 11.60 2.02
C LYS A 32 -6.86 12.16 1.81
N ALA A 33 -6.17 11.74 0.76
CA ALA A 33 -4.80 12.18 0.51
C ALA A 33 -4.68 13.66 0.11
N GLU A 34 -5.74 14.26 -0.45
CA GLU A 34 -5.80 15.69 -0.80
C GLU A 34 -5.48 16.60 0.40
N GLU A 35 -5.84 16.17 1.61
CA GLU A 35 -5.56 16.90 2.86
C GLU A 35 -4.09 16.74 3.34
N THR A 36 -3.37 15.75 2.81
CA THR A 36 -2.11 15.26 3.42
C THR A 36 -0.87 15.44 2.55
N GLY A 37 -1.04 15.79 1.28
CA GLY A 37 0.06 15.93 0.30
C GLY A 37 0.70 14.60 -0.13
N VAL A 38 0.15 13.45 0.27
CA VAL A 38 0.62 12.14 -0.19
C VAL A 38 0.11 11.88 -1.60
N THR A 39 1.01 11.52 -2.53
CA THR A 39 0.60 11.13 -3.88
C THR A 39 -0.04 9.74 -3.86
N VAL A 40 -1.32 9.66 -4.24
CA VAL A 40 -2.04 8.39 -4.37
C VAL A 40 -2.46 8.17 -5.82
N ARG A 41 -2.37 6.93 -6.29
CA ARG A 41 -2.79 6.50 -7.62
C ARG A 41 -3.53 5.17 -7.54
N SER A 42 -4.52 4.97 -8.38
CA SER A 42 -5.08 3.64 -8.60
C SER A 42 -4.21 2.86 -9.60
N VAL A 43 -4.07 1.55 -9.40
CA VAL A 43 -3.54 0.61 -10.39
C VAL A 43 -4.60 -0.42 -10.73
N ASN A 44 -4.65 -0.86 -11.99
CA ASN A 44 -5.66 -1.85 -12.42
C ASN A 44 -5.54 -3.15 -11.63
N CYS A 45 -4.36 -3.76 -11.52
CA CYS A 45 -4.18 -5.02 -10.80
C CYS A 45 -2.77 -5.12 -10.21
N LEU A 46 -2.65 -5.72 -9.02
CA LEU A 46 -1.37 -6.08 -8.37
C LEU A 46 -1.13 -7.60 -8.33
N ALA A 47 -1.95 -8.39 -9.02
CA ALA A 47 -1.89 -9.85 -9.07
C ALA A 47 -1.92 -10.55 -7.70
N ASN A 48 -2.41 -9.89 -6.66
CA ASN A 48 -2.43 -10.38 -5.27
C ASN A 48 -3.85 -10.71 -4.79
N CYS A 49 -4.73 -11.20 -5.67
CA CYS A 49 -6.16 -11.35 -5.40
C CYS A 49 -6.47 -12.20 -4.16
N LYS A 50 -5.70 -13.27 -3.90
CA LYS A 50 -5.86 -14.14 -2.71
C LYS A 50 -5.62 -13.41 -1.38
N ARG A 51 -4.94 -12.26 -1.41
CA ARG A 51 -4.70 -11.39 -0.25
C ARG A 51 -5.20 -9.97 -0.57
N GLY A 52 -6.32 -9.84 -1.29
CA GLY A 52 -7.00 -8.56 -1.44
C GLY A 52 -7.60 -8.07 -0.10
N LEU A 53 -7.88 -6.78 0.10
CA LEU A 53 -7.51 -5.67 -0.77
C LEU A 53 -6.00 -5.42 -0.71
N SER A 54 -5.43 -4.83 -1.76
CA SER A 54 -3.98 -4.68 -1.89
C SER A 54 -3.55 -3.28 -2.28
N ALA A 55 -2.41 -2.86 -1.74
CA ALA A 55 -1.78 -1.59 -2.04
C ALA A 55 -0.25 -1.69 -2.02
N VAL A 56 0.42 -0.74 -2.66
CA VAL A 56 1.87 -0.59 -2.66
C VAL A 56 2.24 0.79 -2.14
N LEU A 57 3.19 0.85 -1.20
CA LEU A 57 3.85 2.08 -0.79
C LEU A 57 5.24 2.09 -1.42
N ARG A 58 5.44 3.01 -2.38
CA ARG A 58 6.67 3.11 -3.17
C ARG A 58 7.40 4.42 -2.88
N SER A 59 8.63 4.31 -2.37
CA SER A 59 9.58 5.41 -2.37
C SER A 59 10.16 5.64 -3.78
N ALA A 60 10.67 6.83 -4.07
CA ALA A 60 11.24 7.14 -5.39
C ALA A 60 12.52 6.33 -5.65
N ASN A 61 13.44 6.34 -4.69
CA ASN A 61 14.78 5.74 -4.77
C ASN A 61 15.03 4.75 -3.60
N GLY A 62 13.95 4.19 -3.05
CA GLY A 62 14.04 3.34 -1.85
C GLY A 62 13.16 2.10 -1.96
N TRP A 63 12.99 1.43 -0.83
CA TRP A 63 12.21 0.21 -0.75
C TRP A 63 10.74 0.44 -1.10
N SER A 64 10.15 -0.56 -1.75
CA SER A 64 8.70 -0.64 -1.97
C SER A 64 8.09 -1.73 -1.11
N TYR A 65 6.91 -1.47 -0.57
CA TYR A 65 6.18 -2.39 0.29
C TYR A 65 4.85 -2.75 -0.34
N VAL A 66 4.61 -4.03 -0.53
CA VAL A 66 3.33 -4.56 -1.03
C VAL A 66 2.54 -5.08 0.16
N PHE A 67 1.31 -4.62 0.30
CA PHE A 67 0.39 -5.02 1.35
C PHE A 67 -0.83 -5.73 0.75
N GLY A 68 -1.36 -6.67 1.53
CA GLY A 68 -2.56 -7.42 1.26
C GLY A 68 -3.36 -7.66 2.54
N GLY A 69 -4.59 -8.16 2.41
CA GLY A 69 -5.53 -8.33 3.52
C GLY A 69 -6.03 -7.01 4.07
N LEU A 70 -5.99 -5.94 3.25
CA LEU A 70 -6.52 -4.64 3.62
C LEU A 70 -8.05 -4.65 3.53
N THR A 71 -8.67 -3.75 4.30
CA THR A 71 -10.10 -3.48 4.28
C THR A 71 -10.39 -2.09 3.70
N THR A 72 -11.66 -1.79 3.41
CA THR A 72 -12.06 -0.41 3.04
C THR A 72 -11.92 0.59 4.19
N GLY A 73 -11.67 0.13 5.43
CA GLY A 73 -11.43 0.97 6.61
C GLY A 73 -9.96 1.40 6.78
N ASP A 74 -9.01 0.78 6.07
CA ASP A 74 -7.57 0.96 6.31
C ASP A 74 -6.99 2.21 5.60
N VAL A 75 -7.85 3.21 5.32
CA VAL A 75 -7.49 4.42 4.58
C VAL A 75 -6.39 5.20 5.31
N GLU A 76 -6.61 5.48 6.59
CA GLU A 76 -5.65 6.21 7.43
C GLU A 76 -4.37 5.41 7.67
N ASP A 77 -4.47 4.07 7.70
CA ASP A 77 -3.31 3.20 7.89
C ASP A 77 -2.36 3.27 6.70
N LEU A 78 -2.90 3.28 5.47
CA LEU A 78 -2.11 3.47 4.25
C LEU A 78 -1.42 4.83 4.21
N LEU A 79 -2.12 5.90 4.58
CA LEU A 79 -1.55 7.25 4.62
C LEU A 79 -0.51 7.38 5.74
N THR A 80 -0.76 6.77 6.91
CA THR A 80 0.21 6.72 8.02
C THR A 80 1.46 5.96 7.60
N GLY A 81 1.32 4.79 6.96
CA GLY A 81 2.44 4.05 6.39
C GLY A 81 3.22 4.87 5.37
N ALA A 82 2.52 5.62 4.51
CA ALA A 82 3.16 6.48 3.52
C ALA A 82 3.97 7.61 4.18
N ARG A 83 3.46 8.23 5.25
CA ARG A 83 4.24 9.22 6.02
C ARG A 83 5.45 8.60 6.71
N LEU A 84 5.28 7.42 7.32
CA LEU A 84 6.37 6.70 8.00
C LEU A 84 7.51 6.36 7.04
N LEU A 85 7.21 5.82 5.87
CA LEU A 85 8.23 5.49 4.88
C LEU A 85 8.82 6.75 4.22
N ALA A 86 8.06 7.86 4.14
CA ALA A 86 8.59 9.12 3.60
C ALA A 86 9.60 9.76 4.54
N ALA A 87 9.40 9.60 5.85
CA ALA A 87 10.29 10.13 6.89
C ALA A 87 11.44 9.17 7.24
N ALA A 88 11.49 7.97 6.67
CA ALA A 88 12.51 6.97 6.97
C ALA A 88 13.88 7.37 6.38
N PRO A 89 14.92 7.63 7.20
CA PRO A 89 16.21 8.10 6.70
C PRO A 89 16.95 7.08 5.82
N ASP A 90 16.75 5.79 6.10
CA ASP A 90 17.34 4.65 5.40
C ASP A 90 16.42 4.11 4.29
N GLY A 91 15.29 4.78 4.03
CA GLY A 91 14.28 4.32 3.08
C GLY A 91 13.57 3.03 3.49
N LEU A 92 13.71 2.58 4.75
CA LEU A 92 13.03 1.43 5.31
C LEU A 92 11.92 1.88 6.26
N MET A 93 10.69 1.41 6.01
CA MET A 93 9.57 1.75 6.88
C MET A 93 9.85 1.24 8.31
N PRO A 94 9.86 2.11 9.33
CA PRO A 94 10.11 1.66 10.70
C PRO A 94 9.03 0.68 11.16
N TRP A 95 9.43 -0.25 12.02
CA TRP A 95 8.46 -1.16 12.67
C TRP A 95 7.63 -0.43 13.73
N ARG A 96 8.28 0.44 14.51
CA ARG A 96 7.62 1.29 15.51
C ARG A 96 6.70 2.29 14.80
N GLY A 97 5.47 2.42 15.30
CA GLY A 97 4.46 3.31 14.72
C GLY A 97 3.74 2.74 13.50
N ARG A 98 4.21 1.61 12.94
CA ARG A 98 3.51 0.95 11.83
C ARG A 98 2.11 0.52 12.27
N PRO A 99 1.06 0.90 11.52
CA PRO A 99 -0.29 0.45 11.82
C PRO A 99 -0.45 -1.06 11.73
N GLU A 100 -1.44 -1.58 12.46
CA GLU A 100 -1.63 -3.02 12.60
C GLU A 100 -1.92 -3.74 11.26
N PRO A 101 -2.76 -3.21 10.35
CA PRO A 101 -2.93 -3.81 9.02
C PRO A 101 -1.63 -3.89 8.22
N LEU A 102 -0.73 -2.91 8.37
CA LEU A 102 0.56 -2.90 7.66
C LEU A 102 1.63 -3.79 8.32
N LYS A 103 1.46 -4.19 9.58
CA LYS A 103 2.32 -5.18 10.24
C LYS A 103 1.99 -6.60 9.77
N ARG A 104 0.71 -6.96 9.80
CA ARG A 104 0.23 -8.31 9.43
C ARG A 104 0.07 -8.51 7.92
N GLY A 105 -0.26 -7.43 7.20
CA GLY A 105 -0.59 -7.45 5.78
C GLY A 105 0.60 -7.43 4.83
N MET A 106 1.85 -7.44 5.31
CA MET A 106 3.01 -7.40 4.42
C MET A 106 3.07 -8.65 3.53
N VAL A 107 3.14 -8.44 2.22
CA VAL A 107 3.25 -9.49 1.19
C VAL A 107 4.67 -9.57 0.69
N ALA A 108 5.25 -8.42 0.36
CA ALA A 108 6.61 -8.33 -0.14
C ALA A 108 7.24 -6.99 0.24
N ARG A 109 8.57 -7.00 0.35
CA ARG A 109 9.40 -5.81 0.43
C ARG A 109 10.41 -5.90 -0.72
N ILE A 110 10.37 -4.94 -1.64
CA ILE A 110 11.11 -4.95 -2.90
C ILE A 110 12.23 -3.91 -2.80
N PRO A 111 13.49 -4.28 -3.04
CA PRO A 111 14.61 -3.33 -3.00
C PRO A 111 14.52 -2.29 -4.13
N PRO A 112 15.19 -1.13 -4.00
CA PRO A 112 15.34 -0.21 -5.12
C PRO A 112 16.17 -0.86 -6.24
N PHE A 113 16.04 -0.34 -7.46
CA PHE A 113 16.64 -0.95 -8.66
C PHE A 113 18.16 -1.03 -8.63
N ASP A 114 18.81 -0.06 -7.99
CA ASP A 114 20.26 0.08 -7.84
C ASP A 114 20.79 -0.56 -6.54
N PHE A 115 19.95 -1.32 -5.83
CA PHE A 115 20.37 -1.98 -4.60
C PHE A 115 21.34 -3.14 -4.88
N THR A 116 22.51 -3.06 -4.25
CA THR A 116 23.49 -4.16 -4.19
C THR A 116 23.68 -4.58 -2.75
N GLU A 117 23.40 -5.85 -2.45
CA GLU A 117 23.76 -6.44 -1.16
C GLU A 117 25.21 -6.92 -1.23
N GLU A 118 26.09 -6.35 -0.41
CA GLU A 118 27.43 -6.93 -0.21
C GLU A 118 27.24 -8.30 0.44
N ARG A 119 27.63 -9.37 -0.27
CA ARG A 119 27.66 -10.72 0.33
C ARG A 119 28.81 -10.74 1.33
N SER A 120 28.48 -10.62 2.61
CA SER A 120 29.38 -10.90 3.73
C SER A 120 29.87 -12.35 3.71
#